data_AF-A0A226F589-F1
#
_entry.id   AF-A0A226F589-F1
#
_cell.length_a   1.000
_cell.length_b   1.000
_cell.length_c   1.000
_cell.angle_alpha   90.00
_cell.angle_beta   90.00
_cell.angle_gamma   90.00
#
_symmetry.space_group_name_H-M   'P 1'
#
loop_
_entity.id
_entity.type
_entity.pdbx_description
1 polymer ?
#
loop_
_entity_poly.entity_id
_entity_poly.type
_entity_poly.pdbx_seq_one_letter_code
_entity_poly.pdbx_strand_id
1 'polypeptide(L)'
;MVMSRGSVPHAIYFKLFAHAVCETSFVFYVSTLIFFVRCLSQNLIDLQNGIIRQFSNTYDHLAIKNVVTSLRIVQIKQEPRKNIEFVHTLKFQKLLKAMIDINSFSGEFILLFFSLSLLMMITLLHVVIISLLAFGRKSQTLIESSSTGKLSTIGSDSANYDIHWHGELLQRGLLALISAFVFAAMKVGVLVSVGEDLKKVREEFILSLDFIDPCAISSSQQKQDLQDLKQLVNKHKFQINACGFFVVDRKLVVTMIGSMITFIVVLVQFRSTE
;
A
#
# COMPACT_ATOMS: atom_id res chain seq x y z
N MET A 1 -5.57 46.56 19.97
CA MET A 1 -5.24 45.29 20.67
C MET A 1 -3.99 44.72 20.01
N VAL A 2 -2.82 45.05 20.56
CA VAL A 2 -1.50 44.72 19.99
C VAL A 2 -1.21 43.26 20.34
N MET A 3 -1.29 42.35 19.37
CA MET A 3 -0.83 40.98 19.58
C MET A 3 0.68 41.01 19.84
N SER A 4 1.05 40.59 21.05
CA SER A 4 2.43 40.39 21.48
C SER A 4 3.18 39.51 20.47
N ARG A 5 4.22 40.08 19.84
CA ARG A 5 5.08 39.44 18.82
C ARG A 5 5.96 38.30 19.36
N GLY A 6 5.78 37.85 20.61
CA GLY A 6 6.63 36.85 21.26
C GLY A 6 6.24 35.37 21.11
N SER A 7 5.04 35.05 20.61
CA SER A 7 4.52 33.65 20.62
C SER A 7 4.73 32.86 19.31
N VAL A 8 5.10 33.54 18.23
CA VAL A 8 5.26 32.93 16.89
C VAL A 8 6.33 31.83 16.82
N PRO A 9 7.50 31.93 17.48
CA PRO A 9 8.55 30.91 17.37
C PRO A 9 8.09 29.56 17.91
N HIS A 10 7.44 29.56 19.09
CA HIS A 10 7.03 28.35 19.79
C HIS A 10 5.98 27.56 18.99
N ALA A 11 5.04 28.24 18.32
CA ALA A 11 4.03 27.59 17.50
C ALA A 11 4.63 26.90 16.25
N ILE A 12 5.67 27.49 15.65
CA ILE A 12 6.36 26.91 14.49
C ILE A 12 7.16 25.67 14.94
N TYR A 13 7.91 25.78 16.04
CA TYR A 13 8.66 24.64 16.59
C TYR A 13 7.73 23.47 16.94
N PHE A 14 6.59 23.74 17.59
CA PHE A 14 5.63 22.69 17.93
C PHE A 14 5.06 21.99 16.69
N LYS A 15 4.74 22.74 15.62
CA LYS A 15 4.26 22.15 14.36
C LYS A 15 5.31 21.27 13.69
N LEU A 16 6.56 21.73 13.63
CA LEU A 16 7.67 20.95 13.05
C LEU A 16 7.95 19.68 13.87
N PHE A 17 7.91 19.79 15.19
CA PHE A 17 8.09 18.64 16.09
C PHE A 17 6.96 17.62 15.91
N ALA A 18 5.69 18.05 15.93
CA ALA A 18 4.54 17.17 15.74
C ALA A 18 4.58 16.47 14.37
N HIS A 19 4.97 17.20 13.32
CA HIS A 19 5.17 16.63 11.99
C HIS A 19 6.29 15.57 11.99
N ALA A 20 7.47 15.89 12.54
CA ALA A 20 8.59 14.97 12.60
C ALA A 20 8.27 13.69 13.38
N VAL A 21 7.52 13.81 14.49
CA VAL A 21 7.05 12.66 15.27
C VAL A 21 6.09 11.81 14.44
N CYS A 22 5.09 12.42 13.80
CA CYS A 22 4.13 11.71 12.94
C CYS A 22 4.84 10.95 11.80
N GLU A 23 5.84 11.57 11.18
CA GLU A 23 6.62 10.94 10.12
C GLU A 23 7.45 9.77 10.60
N THR A 24 8.12 9.95 11.73
CA THR A 24 8.94 8.88 12.32
C THR A 24 8.07 7.70 12.75
N SER A 25 6.90 7.97 13.35
CA SER A 25 5.92 6.94 13.70
C SER A 25 5.39 6.21 12.47
N PHE A 26 5.11 6.92 11.38
CA PHE A 26 4.70 6.30 10.12
C PHE A 26 5.79 5.37 9.57
N VAL A 27 7.04 5.85 9.48
CA VAL A 27 8.16 5.04 8.98
C VAL A 27 8.35 3.78 9.83
N PHE A 28 8.38 3.93 11.15
CA PHE A 28 8.51 2.79 12.07
C PHE A 28 7.36 1.79 11.89
N TYR A 29 6.13 2.29 11.79
CA TYR A 29 4.94 1.46 11.58
C TYR A 29 5.00 0.69 10.27
N VAL A 30 5.28 1.37 9.16
CA VAL A 30 5.35 0.75 7.83
C VAL A 30 6.51 -0.24 7.74
N SER A 31 7.68 0.08 8.30
CA SER A 31 8.81 -0.86 8.37
C SER A 31 8.43 -2.13 9.14
N THR A 32 7.72 -1.98 10.27
CA THR A 32 7.23 -3.11 11.07
C THR A 32 6.21 -3.94 10.28
N LEU A 33 5.26 -3.29 9.59
CA LEU A 33 4.28 -3.96 8.75
C LEU A 33 4.94 -4.73 7.59
N ILE A 34 5.91 -4.10 6.89
CA ILE A 34 6.70 -4.74 5.84
C ILE A 34 7.38 -6.00 6.38
N PHE A 35 8.01 -5.91 7.56
CA PHE A 35 8.69 -7.03 8.18
C PHE A 35 7.71 -8.19 8.46
N PHE A 36 6.55 -7.90 9.05
CA PHE A 36 5.54 -8.93 9.33
C PHE A 36 5.00 -9.57 8.05
N VAL A 37 4.69 -8.77 7.03
CA VAL A 37 4.18 -9.26 5.75
C VAL A 37 5.22 -10.14 5.07
N ARG A 38 6.49 -9.74 5.06
CA ARG A 38 7.58 -10.59 4.53
C ARG A 38 7.71 -11.89 5.29
N CYS A 39 7.62 -11.86 6.62
CA CYS A 39 7.66 -13.06 7.44
C CYS A 39 6.47 -14.00 7.15
N LEU A 40 5.26 -13.46 7.02
CA LEU A 40 4.08 -14.24 6.62
C LEU A 40 4.25 -14.85 5.24
N SER A 41 4.71 -14.06 4.27
CA SER A 41 4.98 -14.52 2.91
C SER A 41 5.99 -15.64 2.87
N GLN A 42 7.11 -15.52 3.61
CA GLN A 42 8.11 -16.58 3.69
C GLN A 42 7.54 -17.86 4.29
N ASN A 43 6.77 -17.75 5.38
CA ASN A 43 6.14 -18.92 5.99
C ASN A 43 5.10 -19.60 5.09
N LEU A 44 4.39 -18.83 4.26
CA LEU A 44 3.48 -19.37 3.24
C LEU A 44 4.24 -20.13 2.15
N ILE A 45 5.36 -19.57 1.67
CA ILE A 45 6.24 -20.23 0.70
C ILE A 45 6.84 -21.52 1.29
N ASP A 46 7.30 -21.50 2.54
CA ASP A 46 7.83 -22.68 3.22
C ASP A 46 6.75 -23.76 3.39
N LEU A 47 5.52 -23.35 3.71
CA LEU A 47 4.36 -24.24 3.79
C LEU A 47 4.06 -24.86 2.41
N GLN A 48 4.05 -24.05 1.35
CA GLN A 48 3.86 -24.46 -0.04
C GLN A 48 4.88 -25.53 -0.44
N ASN A 49 6.16 -25.25 -0.21
CA ASN A 49 7.26 -26.15 -0.54
C ASN A 49 7.17 -27.45 0.26
N GLY A 50 6.74 -27.38 1.52
CA GLY A 50 6.48 -28.57 2.35
C GLY A 50 5.36 -29.45 1.77
N ILE A 51 4.25 -28.84 1.35
CA ILE A 51 3.12 -29.53 0.72
C ILE A 51 3.56 -30.17 -0.60
N ILE A 52 4.21 -29.41 -1.48
CA ILE A 52 4.68 -29.91 -2.78
C ILE A 52 5.64 -31.09 -2.60
N ARG A 53 6.61 -31.00 -1.67
CA ARG A 53 7.55 -32.11 -1.40
C ARG A 53 6.86 -33.36 -0.88
N GLN A 54 5.85 -33.19 -0.01
CA GLN A 54 5.07 -34.32 0.51
C GLN A 54 4.35 -35.07 -0.62
N PHE A 55 3.77 -34.34 -1.58
CA PHE A 55 3.04 -34.94 -2.70
C PHE A 55 3.96 -35.43 -3.83
N SER A 56 5.05 -34.72 -4.15
CA SER A 56 6.02 -35.11 -5.20
C SER A 56 6.71 -36.45 -4.89
N ASN A 57 7.12 -36.67 -3.64
CA ASN A 57 7.74 -37.95 -3.23
C ASN A 57 6.77 -39.13 -3.37
N THR A 58 5.45 -38.88 -3.38
CA THR A 58 4.45 -39.92 -3.58
C THR A 58 4.41 -40.36 -5.05
N TYR A 59 4.61 -39.43 -6.00
CA TYR A 59 4.72 -39.75 -7.44
C TYR A 59 5.99 -40.55 -7.76
N ASP A 60 7.14 -40.16 -7.20
CA ASP A 60 8.38 -40.91 -7.41
C ASP A 60 8.29 -42.33 -6.86
N HIS A 61 7.66 -42.50 -5.70
CA HIS A 61 7.42 -43.85 -5.16
C HIS A 61 6.43 -44.67 -6.00
N LEU A 62 5.44 -44.06 -6.65
CA LEU A 62 4.52 -44.76 -7.55
C LEU A 62 5.19 -45.16 -8.88
N ALA A 63 6.02 -44.28 -9.43
CA ALA A 63 6.83 -44.58 -10.62
C ALA A 63 7.84 -45.70 -10.33
N ILE A 64 8.55 -45.63 -9.20
CA ILE A 64 9.50 -46.67 -8.77
C ILE A 64 8.75 -47.96 -8.41
N LYS A 65 7.60 -47.90 -7.74
CA LYS A 65 6.85 -49.10 -7.36
C LYS A 65 6.30 -49.84 -8.59
N ASN A 66 5.86 -49.13 -9.63
CA ASN A 66 5.44 -49.75 -10.89
C ASN A 66 6.61 -50.42 -11.65
N VAL A 67 7.81 -49.83 -11.60
CA VAL A 67 9.03 -50.45 -12.14
C VAL A 67 9.47 -51.65 -11.29
N VAL A 68 9.39 -51.57 -9.97
CA VAL A 68 9.81 -52.61 -9.01
C VAL A 68 8.80 -53.75 -8.86
N THR A 69 7.51 -53.58 -9.20
CA THR A 69 6.58 -54.72 -9.36
C THR A 69 6.98 -55.68 -10.49
N SER A 70 7.88 -55.26 -11.38
CA SER A 70 8.53 -56.12 -12.39
C SER A 70 9.76 -56.88 -11.83
N LEU A 71 10.28 -56.46 -10.67
CA LEU A 71 11.52 -56.95 -10.06
C LEU A 71 11.29 -57.26 -8.58
N ARG A 72 10.76 -58.47 -8.33
CA ARG A 72 10.93 -59.32 -7.13
C ARG A 72 11.13 -58.61 -5.77
N ILE A 73 10.06 -58.66 -4.97
CA ILE A 73 10.02 -58.87 -3.51
C ILE A 73 11.25 -58.38 -2.73
N VAL A 74 11.24 -57.10 -2.35
CA VAL A 74 11.89 -56.65 -1.12
C VAL A 74 10.81 -56.03 -0.24
N GLN A 75 10.32 -56.81 0.72
CA GLN A 75 9.50 -56.30 1.81
C GLN A 75 10.36 -55.41 2.70
N ILE A 76 10.48 -54.13 2.33
CA ILE A 76 10.89 -53.10 3.28
C ILE A 76 9.72 -52.95 4.25
N LYS A 77 9.94 -53.42 5.47
CA LYS A 77 9.05 -53.24 6.63
C LYS A 77 8.90 -51.74 6.87
N GLN A 78 7.91 -51.13 6.21
CA GLN A 78 7.48 -49.75 6.47
C GLN A 78 6.96 -49.71 7.90
N GLU A 79 7.68 -49.01 8.77
CA GLU A 79 7.13 -48.63 10.06
C GLU A 79 5.82 -47.87 9.83
N PRO A 80 4.77 -48.17 10.61
CA PRO A 80 3.54 -47.42 10.53
C PRO A 80 3.83 -45.99 10.98
N ARG A 81 3.89 -45.06 10.01
CA ARG A 81 3.86 -43.61 10.23
C ARG A 81 2.52 -43.25 10.88
N LYS A 82 2.38 -43.54 12.17
CA LYS A 82 1.30 -43.04 13.01
C LYS A 82 1.50 -41.52 13.16
N ASN A 83 0.47 -40.75 12.83
CA ASN A 83 0.27 -39.35 13.21
C ASN A 83 1.17 -38.29 12.54
N ILE A 84 1.43 -38.37 11.23
CA ILE A 84 1.97 -37.21 10.47
C ILE A 84 0.85 -36.33 9.87
N GLU A 85 -0.39 -36.82 9.91
CA GLU A 85 -1.58 -36.06 9.53
C GLU A 85 -1.77 -34.84 10.44
N PHE A 86 -2.20 -33.72 9.84
CA PHE A 86 -2.49 -32.40 10.44
C PHE A 86 -1.39 -31.35 10.58
N VAL A 87 -0.12 -31.62 10.28
CA VAL A 87 0.91 -30.57 10.46
C VAL A 87 0.71 -29.36 9.53
N HIS A 88 0.34 -29.57 8.25
CA HIS A 88 0.22 -28.49 7.27
C HIS A 88 -1.05 -27.64 7.46
N THR A 89 -2.21 -28.28 7.68
CA THR A 89 -3.47 -27.58 7.95
C THR A 89 -3.39 -26.76 9.23
N LEU A 90 -2.79 -27.32 10.30
CA LEU A 90 -2.57 -26.59 11.55
C LEU A 90 -1.60 -25.41 11.36
N LYS A 91 -0.51 -25.59 10.60
CA LYS A 91 0.41 -24.49 10.26
C LYS A 91 -0.32 -23.39 9.50
N PHE A 92 -1.14 -23.74 8.52
CA PHE A 92 -1.94 -22.77 7.76
C PHE A 92 -2.93 -22.01 8.66
N GLN A 93 -3.65 -22.71 9.53
CA GLN A 93 -4.57 -22.08 10.49
C GLN A 93 -3.85 -21.11 11.42
N LYS A 94 -2.63 -21.45 11.87
CA LYS A 94 -1.79 -20.55 12.67
C LYS A 94 -1.38 -19.31 11.88
N LEU A 95 -0.99 -19.46 10.60
CA LEU A 95 -0.67 -18.32 9.73
C LEU A 95 -1.88 -17.44 9.47
N LEU A 96 -3.05 -18.05 9.26
CA LEU A 96 -4.30 -17.33 9.10
C LEU A 96 -4.66 -16.54 10.36
N LYS A 97 -4.52 -17.15 11.54
CA LYS A 97 -4.73 -16.46 12.82
C LYS A 97 -3.78 -15.27 12.97
N ALA A 98 -2.48 -15.49 12.74
CA ALA A 98 -1.49 -14.41 12.81
C ALA A 98 -1.81 -13.26 11.83
N MET A 99 -2.28 -13.59 10.63
CA MET A 99 -2.70 -12.61 9.64
C MET A 99 -3.95 -11.84 10.08
N ILE A 100 -4.94 -12.50 10.68
CA ILE A 100 -6.13 -11.86 11.25
C ILE A 100 -5.72 -10.90 12.37
N ASP A 101 -4.83 -11.34 13.27
CA ASP A 101 -4.33 -10.52 14.38
C ASP A 101 -3.57 -9.30 13.86
N ILE A 102 -2.71 -9.48 12.84
CA ILE A 102 -2.01 -8.38 12.15
C ILE A 102 -3.01 -7.43 11.51
N ASN A 103 -4.03 -7.93 10.81
CA ASN A 103 -5.05 -7.08 10.19
C ASN A 103 -5.89 -6.32 11.21
N SER A 104 -6.25 -6.96 12.32
CA SER A 104 -6.99 -6.30 13.39
C SER A 104 -6.18 -5.16 14.01
N PHE A 105 -4.88 -5.37 14.22
CA PHE A 105 -3.99 -4.35 14.77
C PHE A 105 -3.66 -3.26 13.74
N SER A 106 -3.25 -3.65 12.54
CA SER A 106 -2.79 -2.74 11.48
C SER A 106 -3.93 -1.98 10.79
N GLY A 107 -5.14 -2.54 10.77
CA GLY A 107 -6.28 -1.99 10.05
C GLY A 107 -6.63 -0.58 10.48
N GLU A 108 -6.62 -0.30 11.79
CA GLU A 108 -6.95 1.03 12.34
C GLU A 108 -5.89 2.07 11.96
N PHE A 109 -4.61 1.70 12.08
CA PHE A 109 -3.50 2.56 11.68
C PHE A 109 -3.51 2.84 10.18
N ILE A 110 -3.74 1.81 9.36
CA ILE A 110 -3.85 1.98 7.90
C ILE A 110 -4.99 2.92 7.57
N LEU A 111 -6.17 2.73 8.17
CA LEU A 111 -7.33 3.59 7.95
C LEU A 111 -7.01 5.05 8.27
N LEU A 112 -6.42 5.31 9.44
CA LEU A 112 -6.06 6.65 9.89
C LEU A 112 -5.00 7.29 9.00
N PHE A 113 -3.87 6.60 8.76
CA PHE A 113 -2.78 7.16 7.95
C PHE A 113 -3.18 7.37 6.50
N PHE A 114 -3.94 6.43 5.92
CA PHE A 114 -4.42 6.56 4.56
C PHE A 114 -5.40 7.74 4.43
N SER A 115 -6.35 7.86 5.36
CA SER A 115 -7.32 8.97 5.36
C SER A 115 -6.65 10.32 5.54
N LEU A 116 -5.68 10.42 6.46
CA LEU A 116 -4.89 11.65 6.65
C LEU A 116 -4.04 11.98 5.43
N SER A 117 -3.42 10.99 4.80
CA SER A 117 -2.62 11.19 3.57
C SER A 117 -3.51 11.65 2.41
N LEU A 118 -4.71 11.07 2.27
CA LEU A 118 -5.68 11.48 1.26
C LEU A 118 -6.16 12.92 1.49
N LEU A 119 -6.54 13.26 2.72
CA LEU A 119 -6.96 14.62 3.08
C LEU A 119 -5.84 15.64 2.82
N MET A 120 -4.60 15.28 3.17
CA MET A 120 -3.43 16.11 2.90
C MET A 120 -3.22 16.31 1.40
N MET A 121 -3.27 15.24 0.60
CA MET A 121 -3.14 15.34 -0.86
C MET A 121 -4.23 16.22 -1.49
N ILE A 122 -5.49 16.06 -1.08
CA ILE A 122 -6.60 16.91 -1.55
C ILE A 122 -6.38 18.37 -1.18
N THR A 123 -5.96 18.65 0.05
CA THR A 123 -5.69 20.01 0.53
C THR A 123 -4.51 20.65 -0.22
N LEU A 124 -3.41 19.92 -0.38
CA LEU A 124 -2.23 20.39 -1.13
C LEU A 124 -2.58 20.68 -2.58
N LEU A 125 -3.32 19.77 -3.22
CA LEU A 125 -3.79 19.92 -4.59
C LEU A 125 -4.68 21.16 -4.75
N HIS A 126 -5.61 21.38 -3.82
CA HIS A 126 -6.45 22.58 -3.80
C HIS A 126 -5.62 23.87 -3.67
N VAL A 127 -4.66 23.91 -2.74
CA VAL A 127 -3.76 25.06 -2.55
C VAL A 127 -2.91 25.31 -3.79
N VAL A 128 -2.38 24.26 -4.43
CA VAL A 128 -1.61 24.37 -5.68
C VAL A 128 -2.48 24.95 -6.80
N ILE A 129 -3.70 24.44 -6.99
CA ILE A 129 -4.63 24.93 -8.02
C ILE A 129 -4.98 26.41 -7.80
N ILE A 130 -5.32 26.79 -6.56
CA ILE A 130 -5.61 28.20 -6.24
C ILE A 130 -4.40 29.08 -6.51
N SER A 131 -3.21 28.64 -6.11
CA SER A 131 -1.96 29.38 -6.31
C SER A 131 -1.64 29.57 -7.79
N LEU A 132 -1.80 28.52 -8.61
CA LEU A 132 -1.61 28.58 -10.06
C LEU A 132 -2.61 29.51 -10.74
N LEU A 133 -3.88 29.47 -10.35
CA LEU A 133 -4.92 30.34 -10.91
C LEU A 133 -4.74 31.80 -10.50
N ALA A 134 -4.33 32.06 -9.26
CA ALA A 134 -4.00 33.41 -8.79
C ALA A 134 -2.79 33.98 -9.56
N PHE A 135 -1.77 33.16 -9.80
CA PHE A 135 -0.60 33.53 -10.59
C PHE A 135 -0.96 33.83 -12.05
N GLY A 136 -1.79 32.98 -12.67
CA GLY A 136 -2.26 33.17 -14.05
C GLY A 136 -2.98 34.51 -14.26
N ARG A 137 -3.90 34.89 -13.35
CA ARG A 137 -4.60 36.19 -13.42
C ARG A 137 -3.64 37.37 -13.34
N LYS A 138 -2.65 37.33 -12.42
CA LYS A 138 -1.68 38.41 -12.27
C LYS A 138 -0.80 38.57 -13.51
N SER A 139 -0.40 37.45 -14.12
CA SER A 139 0.35 37.47 -15.39
C SER A 139 -0.46 38.11 -16.52
N GLN A 140 -1.76 37.83 -16.61
CA GLN A 140 -2.63 38.39 -17.65
C GLN A 140 -2.79 39.91 -17.51
N THR A 141 -3.00 40.41 -16.28
CA THR A 141 -3.10 41.87 -16.03
C THR A 141 -1.83 42.63 -16.39
N LEU A 142 -0.65 42.01 -16.20
CA LEU A 142 0.64 42.62 -16.57
C LEU A 142 0.77 42.77 -18.09
N ILE A 143 0.36 41.75 -18.86
CA ILE A 143 0.40 41.78 -20.33
C ILE A 143 -0.55 42.84 -20.89
N GLU A 144 -1.77 42.94 -20.36
CA GLU A 144 -2.74 43.97 -20.80
C GLU A 144 -2.24 45.40 -20.50
N SER A 145 -1.58 45.61 -19.36
CA SER A 145 -0.99 46.91 -19.00
C SER A 145 0.19 47.31 -19.90
N SER A 146 0.97 46.35 -20.42
CA SER A 146 2.06 46.65 -21.36
C SER A 146 1.55 46.97 -22.76
N SER A 147 0.41 46.38 -23.16
CA SER A 147 -0.18 46.58 -24.49
C SER A 147 -0.92 47.92 -24.65
N THR A 148 -1.35 48.54 -23.56
CA THR A 148 -2.15 49.78 -23.58
C THR A 148 -1.33 51.08 -23.60
N GLY A 149 0.00 51.00 -23.68
CA GLY A 149 0.87 52.12 -24.08
C GLY A 149 0.85 53.38 -23.20
N LYS A 150 0.16 53.38 -22.06
CA LYS A 150 0.20 54.48 -21.08
C LYS A 150 1.40 54.27 -20.16
N LEU A 151 2.55 54.71 -20.65
CA LEU A 151 3.79 54.83 -19.91
C LEU A 151 3.64 55.92 -18.82
N SER A 152 3.02 55.59 -17.69
CA SER A 152 3.04 56.46 -16.51
C SER A 152 4.41 56.33 -15.84
N THR A 153 5.26 57.31 -16.10
CA THR A 153 6.54 57.59 -15.45
C THR A 153 6.36 57.96 -13.98
N ILE A 154 6.10 56.98 -13.10
CA ILE A 154 6.06 57.22 -11.64
C ILE A 154 6.86 56.12 -10.91
N GLY A 155 8.08 56.49 -10.47
CA GLY A 155 8.82 55.90 -9.34
C GLY A 155 9.44 54.51 -9.53
N SER A 156 10.56 54.40 -10.26
CA SER A 156 11.13 53.12 -10.71
C SER A 156 11.95 52.29 -9.71
N ASP A 157 12.31 52.79 -8.53
CA ASP A 157 13.39 52.11 -7.78
C ASP A 157 12.88 51.27 -6.59
N SER A 158 11.68 51.53 -6.07
CA SER A 158 11.10 50.73 -4.97
C SER A 158 10.24 49.55 -5.45
N ALA A 159 9.63 49.65 -6.63
CA ALA A 159 8.72 48.62 -7.13
C ALA A 159 9.44 47.38 -7.68
N ASN A 160 10.72 47.52 -8.05
CA ASN A 160 11.49 46.42 -8.65
C ASN A 160 11.93 45.39 -7.61
N TYR A 161 12.12 45.79 -6.35
CA TYR A 161 12.51 44.88 -5.27
C TYR A 161 11.35 43.99 -4.80
N ASP A 162 10.12 44.51 -4.68
CA ASP A 162 8.96 43.73 -4.22
C ASP A 162 8.52 42.63 -5.20
N ILE A 163 8.75 42.82 -6.51
CA ILE A 163 8.39 41.82 -7.53
C ILE A 163 9.34 40.61 -7.47
N HIS A 164 10.64 40.84 -7.21
CA HIS A 164 11.64 39.77 -7.18
C HIS A 164 11.42 38.81 -5.99
N TRP A 165 11.19 39.35 -4.79
CA TRP A 165 10.98 38.53 -3.58
C TRP A 165 9.70 37.68 -3.65
N HIS A 166 8.66 38.17 -4.33
CA HIS A 166 7.42 37.41 -4.51
C HIS A 166 7.57 36.22 -5.46
N GLY A 167 8.37 36.33 -6.52
CA GLY A 167 8.62 35.22 -7.44
C GLY A 167 9.37 34.07 -6.77
N GLU A 168 10.44 34.39 -6.04
CA GLU A 168 11.28 33.38 -5.38
C GLU A 168 10.55 32.69 -4.21
N LEU A 169 9.78 33.45 -3.42
CA LEU A 169 8.97 32.88 -2.33
C LEU A 169 7.87 31.96 -2.88
N LEU A 170 7.21 32.36 -3.97
CA LEU A 170 6.19 31.55 -4.63
C LEU A 170 6.79 30.25 -5.18
N GLN A 171 7.95 30.33 -5.84
CA GLN A 171 8.63 29.16 -6.38
C GLN A 171 9.04 28.18 -5.27
N ARG A 172 9.61 28.69 -4.17
CA ARG A 172 9.97 27.87 -2.99
C ARG A 172 8.74 27.24 -2.33
N GLY A 173 7.66 28.02 -2.19
CA GLY A 173 6.39 27.52 -1.66
C GLY A 173 5.78 26.43 -2.52
N LEU A 174 5.74 26.63 -3.85
CA LEU A 174 5.23 25.64 -4.79
C LEU A 174 6.05 24.35 -4.75
N LEU A 175 7.38 24.45 -4.72
CA LEU A 175 8.26 23.29 -4.61
C LEU A 175 7.99 22.50 -3.31
N ALA A 176 7.77 23.19 -2.19
CA ALA A 176 7.43 22.56 -0.92
C ALA A 176 6.05 21.88 -0.95
N LEU A 177 5.06 22.46 -1.63
CA LEU A 177 3.75 21.83 -1.80
C LEU A 177 3.83 20.57 -2.67
N ILE A 178 4.59 20.64 -3.78
CA ILE A 178 4.82 19.49 -4.67
C ILE A 178 5.55 18.38 -3.92
N SER A 179 6.61 18.70 -3.17
CA SER A 179 7.37 17.69 -2.43
C SER A 179 6.52 17.02 -1.34
N ALA A 180 5.71 17.80 -0.61
CA ALA A 180 4.75 17.26 0.36
C ALA A 180 3.72 16.34 -0.30
N PHE A 181 3.23 16.69 -1.49
CA PHE A 181 2.28 15.87 -2.23
C PHE A 181 2.91 14.54 -2.68
N VAL A 182 4.10 14.59 -3.29
CA VAL A 182 4.84 13.40 -3.72
C VAL A 182 5.11 12.48 -2.54
N PHE A 183 5.48 13.04 -1.39
CA PHE A 183 5.75 12.28 -0.20
C PHE A 183 4.48 11.60 0.35
N ALA A 184 3.35 12.31 0.42
CA ALA A 184 2.06 11.71 0.80
C ALA A 184 1.62 10.59 -0.16
N ALA A 185 1.83 10.78 -1.47
CA ALA A 185 1.56 9.75 -2.47
C ALA A 185 2.48 8.52 -2.31
N MET A 186 3.77 8.74 -2.02
CA MET A 186 4.74 7.67 -1.79
C MET A 186 4.34 6.79 -0.60
N LYS A 187 3.86 7.38 0.50
CA LYS A 187 3.37 6.62 1.67
C LYS A 187 2.26 5.65 1.31
N VAL A 188 1.28 6.12 0.55
CA VAL A 188 0.17 5.31 0.05
C VAL A 188 0.70 4.23 -0.89
N GLY A 189 1.61 4.59 -1.78
CA GLY A 189 2.25 3.65 -2.71
C GLY A 189 2.99 2.52 -2.01
N VAL A 190 3.73 2.80 -0.94
CA VAL A 190 4.42 1.77 -0.13
C VAL A 190 3.43 0.83 0.53
N LEU A 191 2.37 1.36 1.17
CA LEU A 191 1.33 0.53 1.78
C LEU A 191 0.67 -0.41 0.76
N VAL A 192 0.35 0.13 -0.42
CA VAL A 192 -0.26 -0.64 -1.52
C VAL A 192 0.69 -1.71 -2.05
N SER A 193 1.97 -1.39 -2.21
CA SER A 193 2.98 -2.37 -2.62
C SER A 193 3.03 -3.56 -1.67
N VAL A 194 2.99 -3.31 -0.36
CA VAL A 194 2.99 -4.37 0.66
C VAL A 194 1.74 -5.23 0.58
N GLY A 195 0.58 -4.62 0.36
CA GLY A 195 -0.68 -5.35 0.18
C GLY A 195 -0.69 -6.23 -1.09
N GLU A 196 -0.15 -5.72 -2.20
CA GLU A 196 -0.02 -6.46 -3.45
C GLU A 196 0.99 -7.62 -3.34
N ASP A 197 2.11 -7.44 -2.64
CA ASP A 197 3.09 -8.51 -2.41
C ASP A 197 2.46 -9.70 -1.68
N LEU A 198 1.68 -9.44 -0.62
CA LEU A 198 0.98 -10.49 0.13
C LEU A 198 -0.06 -11.21 -0.74
N LYS A 199 -0.81 -10.43 -1.52
CA LYS A 199 -1.83 -10.95 -2.43
C LYS A 199 -1.22 -11.84 -3.51
N LYS A 200 -0.08 -11.44 -4.09
CA LYS A 200 0.66 -12.23 -5.08
C LYS A 200 1.12 -13.57 -4.52
N VAL A 201 1.71 -13.57 -3.32
CA VAL A 201 2.16 -14.83 -2.66
C VAL A 201 0.98 -15.76 -2.40
N ARG A 202 -0.19 -15.22 -2.02
CA ARG A 202 -1.41 -16.01 -1.88
C ARG A 202 -1.85 -16.62 -3.21
N GLU A 203 -1.85 -15.85 -4.29
CA GLU A 203 -2.26 -16.33 -5.61
C GLU A 203 -1.32 -17.45 -6.10
N GLU A 204 0.00 -17.30 -5.92
CA GLU A 204 0.98 -18.35 -6.19
C GLU A 204 0.77 -19.60 -5.33
N PHE A 205 0.41 -19.42 -4.06
CA PHE A 205 0.06 -20.52 -3.15
C PHE A 205 -1.19 -21.29 -3.63
N ILE A 206 -2.25 -20.58 -4.01
CA ILE A 206 -3.50 -21.18 -4.53
C ILE A 206 -3.21 -21.97 -5.81
N LEU A 207 -2.51 -21.35 -6.77
CA LEU A 207 -2.14 -22.00 -8.03
C LEU A 207 -1.35 -23.29 -7.76
N SER A 208 -0.42 -23.25 -6.82
CA SER A 208 0.38 -24.42 -6.44
C SER A 208 -0.44 -25.54 -5.82
N LEU A 209 -1.46 -25.22 -5.03
CA LEU A 209 -2.40 -26.21 -4.54
C LEU A 209 -3.24 -26.80 -5.69
N ASP A 210 -3.63 -25.99 -6.67
CA ASP A 210 -4.41 -26.41 -7.82
C ASP A 210 -3.65 -27.35 -8.76
N PHE A 211 -2.33 -27.23 -8.83
CA PHE A 211 -1.47 -28.18 -9.56
C PHE A 211 -1.41 -29.59 -8.94
N ILE A 212 -1.79 -29.75 -7.67
CA ILE A 212 -1.78 -31.07 -7.02
C ILE A 212 -3.04 -31.83 -7.45
N ASP A 213 -2.86 -32.84 -8.30
CA ASP A 213 -3.94 -33.70 -8.78
C ASP A 213 -4.47 -34.61 -7.66
N PRO A 214 -5.75 -34.47 -7.26
CA PRO A 214 -6.37 -35.33 -6.26
C PRO A 214 -6.42 -36.81 -6.65
N CYS A 215 -6.37 -37.13 -7.95
CA CYS A 215 -6.43 -38.51 -8.44
C CYS A 215 -5.16 -39.29 -8.10
N ALA A 216 -4.01 -38.63 -8.03
CA ALA A 216 -2.72 -39.27 -7.77
C ALA A 216 -2.47 -39.61 -6.29
N ILE A 217 -3.26 -39.05 -5.39
CA ILE A 217 -3.16 -39.31 -3.96
C ILE A 217 -3.83 -40.68 -3.68
N SER A 218 -3.16 -41.59 -3.00
CA SER A 218 -3.71 -42.92 -2.72
C SER A 218 -4.55 -42.98 -1.44
N SER A 219 -4.23 -42.14 -0.45
CA SER A 219 -4.96 -42.06 0.81
C SER A 219 -6.21 -41.17 0.67
N SER A 220 -7.38 -41.71 1.01
CA SER A 220 -8.64 -40.95 1.08
C SER A 220 -8.55 -39.78 2.06
N GLN A 221 -7.88 -39.97 3.19
CA GLN A 221 -7.71 -38.94 4.21
C GLN A 221 -6.88 -37.77 3.69
N GLN A 222 -5.77 -38.02 3.00
CA GLN A 222 -4.94 -36.96 2.41
C GLN A 222 -5.66 -36.18 1.31
N LYS A 223 -6.54 -36.83 0.55
CA LYS A 223 -7.41 -36.13 -0.41
C LYS A 223 -8.35 -35.17 0.30
N GLN A 224 -8.98 -35.63 1.38
CA GLN A 224 -9.89 -34.82 2.16
C GLN A 224 -9.16 -33.64 2.80
N ASP A 225 -7.99 -33.86 3.41
CA ASP A 225 -7.18 -32.80 4.00
C ASP A 225 -6.75 -31.74 2.96
N LEU A 226 -6.36 -32.17 1.75
CA LEU A 226 -6.03 -31.25 0.66
C LEU A 226 -7.27 -30.45 0.22
N GLN A 227 -8.44 -31.09 0.13
CA GLN A 227 -9.69 -30.40 -0.19
C GLN A 227 -10.06 -29.39 0.90
N ASP A 228 -9.94 -29.76 2.17
CA ASP A 228 -10.20 -28.88 3.31
C ASP A 228 -9.25 -27.67 3.31
N LEU A 229 -7.97 -27.90 3.02
CA LEU A 229 -7.00 -26.82 2.87
C LEU A 229 -7.36 -25.90 1.69
N LYS A 230 -7.68 -26.45 0.51
CA LYS A 230 -8.13 -25.66 -0.65
C LYS A 230 -9.36 -24.83 -0.32
N GLN A 231 -10.36 -25.42 0.34
CA GLN A 231 -11.55 -24.70 0.79
C GLN A 231 -11.20 -23.59 1.77
N LEU A 232 -10.31 -23.85 2.73
CA LEU A 232 -9.90 -22.87 3.72
C LEU A 232 -9.15 -21.68 3.08
N VAL A 233 -8.26 -21.94 2.13
CA VAL A 233 -7.51 -20.91 1.38
C VAL A 233 -8.44 -20.09 0.46
N ASN A 234 -9.42 -20.75 -0.14
CA ASN A 234 -10.39 -20.07 -1.00
C ASN A 234 -11.37 -19.22 -0.18
N LYS A 235 -11.77 -19.70 1.00
CA LYS A 235 -12.62 -18.98 1.95
C LYS A 235 -11.92 -17.76 2.55
N HIS A 236 -10.63 -17.88 2.89
CA HIS A 236 -9.87 -16.83 3.55
C HIS A 236 -8.94 -16.09 2.59
N LYS A 237 -9.17 -14.78 2.45
CA LYS A 237 -8.33 -13.93 1.60
C LYS A 237 -7.17 -13.38 2.42
N PHE A 238 -5.94 -13.78 2.08
CA PHE A 238 -4.73 -13.12 2.60
C PHE A 238 -4.61 -11.74 1.95
N GLN A 239 -5.27 -10.76 2.55
CA GLN A 239 -5.32 -9.37 2.09
C GLN A 239 -5.30 -8.45 3.30
N ILE A 240 -4.55 -7.35 3.20
CA ILE A 240 -4.53 -6.33 4.24
C ILE A 240 -5.79 -5.48 4.10
N ASN A 241 -6.61 -5.42 5.16
CA ASN A 241 -7.84 -4.65 5.18
C ASN A 241 -7.78 -3.52 6.21
N ALA A 242 -8.31 -2.36 5.85
CA ALA A 242 -8.42 -1.22 6.75
C ALA A 242 -9.78 -1.28 7.48
N CYS A 243 -9.85 -2.05 8.56
CA CYS A 243 -11.07 -2.22 9.38
C CYS A 243 -12.33 -2.60 8.57
N GLY A 244 -12.17 -3.29 7.43
CA GLY A 244 -13.28 -3.65 6.54
C GLY A 244 -13.77 -2.54 5.60
N PHE A 245 -13.25 -1.31 5.67
CA PHE A 245 -13.63 -0.22 4.76
C PHE A 245 -13.08 -0.42 3.35
N PHE A 246 -11.80 -0.76 3.25
CA PHE A 246 -11.14 -1.02 1.98
C PHE A 246 -10.04 -2.07 2.11
N VAL A 247 -9.70 -2.68 0.98
CA VAL A 247 -8.54 -3.57 0.84
C VAL A 247 -7.37 -2.75 0.32
N VAL A 248 -6.19 -2.94 0.90
CA VAL A 248 -4.96 -2.27 0.47
C VAL A 248 -4.44 -2.97 -0.79
N ASP A 249 -4.93 -2.54 -1.95
CA ASP A 249 -4.56 -3.08 -3.27
C ASP A 249 -4.38 -1.97 -4.31
N ARG A 250 -3.96 -2.33 -5.52
CA ARG A 250 -3.75 -1.38 -6.63
C ARG A 250 -5.06 -0.68 -7.05
N LYS A 251 -6.22 -1.32 -6.87
CA LYS A 251 -7.51 -0.73 -7.22
C LYS A 251 -7.79 0.49 -6.34
N LEU A 252 -7.40 0.44 -5.07
CA LEU A 252 -7.49 1.57 -4.15
C LEU A 252 -6.79 2.83 -4.71
N VAL A 253 -5.56 2.68 -5.23
CA VAL A 253 -4.81 3.82 -5.82
C VAL A 253 -5.53 4.39 -7.03
N VAL A 254 -6.05 3.52 -7.91
CA VAL A 254 -6.81 3.96 -9.08
C VAL A 254 -8.07 4.73 -8.66
N THR A 255 -8.79 4.24 -7.65
CA THR A 255 -9.96 4.92 -7.08
C THR A 255 -9.60 6.27 -6.46
N MET A 256 -8.47 6.38 -5.76
CA MET A 256 -8.00 7.66 -5.22
C MET A 256 -7.68 8.68 -6.32
N ILE A 257 -6.91 8.27 -7.33
CA ILE A 257 -6.56 9.14 -8.47
C ILE A 257 -7.84 9.61 -9.16
N GLY A 258 -8.78 8.70 -9.43
CA GLY A 258 -10.07 9.05 -10.02
C GLY A 258 -10.82 10.07 -9.18
N SER A 259 -10.91 9.85 -7.86
CA SER A 259 -11.58 10.76 -6.92
C SER A 259 -10.91 12.14 -6.87
N MET A 260 -9.58 12.19 -6.91
CA MET A 260 -8.83 13.45 -6.97
C MET A 260 -9.11 14.21 -8.26
N ILE A 261 -9.08 13.53 -9.42
CA ILE A 261 -9.38 14.16 -10.71
C ILE A 261 -10.82 14.70 -10.72
N THR A 262 -11.79 13.90 -10.26
CA THR A 262 -13.18 14.36 -10.13
C THR A 262 -13.29 15.60 -9.24
N PHE A 263 -12.60 15.61 -8.11
CA PHE A 263 -12.55 16.78 -7.22
C PHE A 263 -11.96 18.02 -7.91
N ILE A 264 -10.87 17.89 -8.68
CA ILE A 264 -10.29 18.99 -9.48
C ILE A 264 -11.32 19.54 -10.46
N VAL A 265 -11.96 18.66 -11.24
CA VAL A 265 -12.94 19.06 -12.27
C VAL A 265 -14.07 19.85 -11.64
N VAL A 266 -14.61 19.36 -10.52
CA VAL A 266 -15.67 20.03 -9.76
C VAL A 266 -15.21 21.40 -9.25
N LEU A 267 -14.01 21.50 -8.67
CA LEU A 267 -13.47 22.78 -8.21
C LEU A 267 -13.32 23.81 -9.33
N VAL A 268 -12.85 23.39 -10.51
CA VAL A 268 -12.70 24.28 -11.67
C VAL A 268 -14.07 24.76 -12.15
N GLN A 269 -15.07 23.87 -12.19
CA GLN A 269 -16.43 24.22 -12.58
C GLN A 269 -17.07 25.23 -11.62
N PHE A 270 -17.03 24.99 -10.30
CA PHE A 270 -17.59 25.91 -9.32
C PHE A 270 -16.99 27.31 -9.39
N ARG A 271 -15.69 27.41 -9.71
CA ARG A 271 -15.04 28.71 -9.89
C ARG A 271 -15.44 29.40 -11.20
N SER A 272 -15.74 28.65 -12.27
CA SER A 272 -16.16 29.24 -13.55
C SER A 272 -17.57 29.83 -13.50
N THR A 273 -18.36 29.41 -12.51
CA THR A 273 -19.72 29.90 -12.27
C THR A 273 -19.80 31.12 -11.34
N GLU A 274 -18.68 31.49 -10.69
CA GLU A 274 -18.52 32.70 -9.88
C GLU A 274 -17.92 33.86 -10.70
#